data_AF-A0AAW9VCN7-F1
#
_entry.id   AF-A0AAW9VCN7-F1
#
_cell.length_a   1.000
_cell.length_b   1.000
_cell.length_c   1.000
_cell.angle_alpha   90.00
_cell.angle_beta   90.00
_cell.angle_gamma   90.00
#
_symmetry.space_group_name_H-M   'P 1'
#
loop_
_entity.id
_entity.type
_entity.pdbx_description
1 polymer ?
#
loop_
_entity_poly.entity_id
_entity_poly.type
_entity_poly.pdbx_seq_one_letter_code
_entity_poly.pdbx_strand_id
1 'polypeptide(L)'
;MFSTRLSDYRALILVLICSCFSSLSFATEGGLRLAQTRVVFDAANPNAKLAIKNSSPQVYLIKADVINTPEGNAHQPAPPFIATPPMFRLEKESQNTLLIVRNGTSELPVDRESVFYLSLLAIPATTKVNAPEGDMTSAQVSVGIRNVIKLFYRPKGLPMNIETASSKLTFHYQNQQITVSNPTPYYITLAQLSVDQHPVDVRERGPMIAPFSTQTYPMTAHGTHVEWRVITDYGDMSTAYQGSIQSGAIRDEQP
;
A
#
# COMPACT_ATOMS: atom_id res chain seq x y z
N MET A 1 -24.63 -8.58 -66.76
CA MET A 1 -23.41 -9.17 -66.15
C MET A 1 -22.76 -8.30 -65.05
N PHE A 2 -23.37 -7.18 -64.62
CA PHE A 2 -22.81 -6.29 -63.59
C PHE A 2 -23.45 -6.42 -62.19
N SER A 3 -24.64 -7.03 -62.06
CA SER A 3 -25.38 -7.10 -60.78
C SER A 3 -24.94 -8.23 -59.84
N THR A 4 -24.25 -9.27 -60.32
CA THR A 4 -23.84 -10.42 -59.50
C THR A 4 -22.53 -10.18 -58.75
N ARG A 5 -21.67 -9.28 -59.24
CA ARG A 5 -20.40 -8.97 -58.56
C ARG A 5 -20.61 -8.18 -57.26
N LEU A 6 -21.70 -7.40 -57.16
CA LEU A 6 -21.95 -6.54 -56.00
C LEU A 6 -22.47 -7.30 -54.76
N SER A 7 -23.14 -8.45 -54.94
CA SER A 7 -23.57 -9.31 -53.81
C SER A 7 -22.40 -10.04 -53.18
N ASP A 8 -21.41 -10.44 -53.97
CA ASP A 8 -20.23 -11.17 -53.50
C ASP A 8 -19.33 -10.28 -52.64
N TYR A 9 -19.17 -9.00 -52.99
CA TYR A 9 -18.45 -8.05 -52.14
C TYR A 9 -19.16 -7.75 -50.82
N ARG A 10 -20.51 -7.77 -50.77
CA ARG A 10 -21.26 -7.56 -49.53
C ARG A 10 -21.10 -8.73 -48.56
N ALA A 11 -21.12 -9.97 -49.08
CA ALA A 11 -20.85 -11.17 -48.28
C ALA A 11 -19.38 -11.21 -47.81
N LEU A 12 -18.44 -10.84 -48.68
CA LEU A 12 -17.02 -10.78 -48.35
C LEU A 12 -16.71 -9.70 -47.29
N ILE A 13 -17.35 -8.52 -47.38
CA ILE A 13 -17.23 -7.44 -46.40
C ILE A 13 -17.86 -7.84 -45.06
N LEU A 14 -19.00 -8.54 -45.05
CA LEU A 14 -19.62 -9.04 -43.81
C LEU A 14 -18.75 -10.11 -43.11
N VAL A 15 -18.12 -11.00 -43.88
CA VAL A 15 -17.18 -12.00 -43.34
C VAL A 15 -15.91 -11.33 -42.80
N LEU A 16 -15.40 -10.29 -43.47
CA LEU A 16 -14.24 -9.52 -42.99
C LEU A 16 -14.55 -8.74 -41.69
N ILE A 17 -15.74 -8.15 -41.59
CA ILE A 17 -16.18 -7.41 -40.40
C ILE A 17 -16.43 -8.36 -39.21
N CYS A 18 -16.98 -9.56 -39.46
CA CYS A 18 -17.20 -10.57 -38.41
C CYS A 18 -15.87 -11.17 -37.92
N SER A 19 -14.88 -11.34 -38.81
CA SER A 19 -13.53 -11.83 -38.46
C SER A 19 -12.77 -10.84 -37.56
N CYS A 20 -12.90 -9.53 -37.80
CA CYS A 20 -12.26 -8.47 -37.00
C CYS A 20 -12.84 -8.30 -35.58
N PHE A 21 -14.02 -8.85 -35.26
CA PHE A 21 -14.60 -8.75 -33.91
C PHE A 21 -14.14 -9.86 -32.95
N SER A 22 -13.39 -10.86 -33.43
CA SER A 22 -13.01 -12.06 -32.66
C SER A 22 -11.74 -11.89 -31.81
N SER A 23 -11.04 -10.77 -31.90
CA SER A 23 -9.76 -10.53 -31.21
C SER A 23 -9.86 -9.44 -30.14
N LEU A 24 -10.93 -9.45 -29.35
CA LEU A 24 -10.88 -8.88 -28.01
C LEU A 24 -9.99 -9.78 -27.14
N SER A 25 -8.67 -9.59 -27.25
CA SER A 25 -7.74 -10.12 -26.27
C SER A 25 -8.06 -9.43 -24.96
N PHE A 26 -8.82 -10.11 -24.08
CA PHE A 26 -8.82 -9.77 -22.67
C PHE A 26 -7.37 -9.88 -22.23
N ALA A 27 -6.73 -8.74 -21.95
CA ALA A 27 -5.52 -8.75 -21.16
C ALA A 27 -5.89 -9.46 -19.85
N THR A 28 -5.46 -10.71 -19.69
CA THR A 28 -5.63 -11.40 -18.41
C THR A 28 -4.76 -10.65 -17.43
N GLU A 29 -5.40 -9.78 -16.66
CA GLU A 29 -4.79 -8.94 -15.64
C GLU A 29 -4.39 -9.85 -14.47
N GLY A 30 -3.31 -10.59 -14.68
CA GLY A 30 -2.72 -11.54 -13.76
C GLY A 30 -1.50 -10.94 -13.05
N GLY A 31 -1.22 -11.40 -11.84
CA GLY A 31 -0.08 -10.90 -11.08
C GLY A 31 -0.14 -11.29 -9.61
N LEU A 32 0.90 -10.88 -8.89
CA LEU A 32 0.97 -11.04 -7.44
C LEU A 32 0.20 -9.89 -6.77
N ARG A 33 -0.82 -10.24 -5.97
CA ARG A 33 -1.66 -9.30 -5.25
C ARG A 33 -1.60 -9.59 -3.76
N LEU A 34 -1.49 -8.53 -2.97
CA LEU A 34 -1.67 -8.60 -1.52
C LEU A 34 -3.15 -8.29 -1.22
N ALA A 35 -3.74 -9.01 -0.27
CA ALA A 35 -5.14 -8.75 0.11
C ALA A 35 -5.33 -7.38 0.78
N GLN A 36 -4.26 -6.79 1.32
CA GLN A 36 -4.28 -5.52 2.04
C GLN A 36 -2.99 -4.73 1.73
N THR A 37 -3.08 -3.39 1.81
CA THR A 37 -1.94 -2.46 1.59
C THR A 37 -1.18 -2.13 2.88
N ARG A 38 -1.64 -2.66 4.01
CA ARG A 38 -1.05 -2.56 5.35
C ARG A 38 -1.54 -3.72 6.20
N VAL A 39 -0.82 -4.00 7.28
CA VAL A 39 -1.20 -5.01 8.28
C VAL A 39 -1.24 -4.35 9.65
N VAL A 40 -2.29 -4.62 10.42
CA VAL A 40 -2.39 -4.23 11.82
C VAL A 40 -2.20 -5.48 12.69
N PHE A 41 -1.13 -5.49 13.47
CA PHE A 41 -0.91 -6.44 14.54
C PHE A 41 -1.54 -5.87 15.82
N ASP A 42 -2.74 -6.33 16.14
CA ASP A 42 -3.38 -6.06 17.42
C ASP A 42 -2.73 -6.92 18.52
N ALA A 43 -2.20 -6.28 19.57
CA ALA A 43 -1.58 -6.96 20.71
C ALA A 43 -2.55 -7.89 21.47
N ALA A 44 -3.87 -7.75 21.28
CA ALA A 44 -4.88 -8.70 21.76
C ALA A 44 -4.77 -10.08 21.11
N ASN A 45 -4.22 -10.15 19.89
CA ASN A 45 -4.14 -11.36 19.09
C ASN A 45 -2.72 -11.96 19.11
N PRO A 46 -2.59 -13.29 19.01
CA PRO A 46 -1.28 -13.94 18.95
C PRO A 46 -0.54 -13.71 17.62
N ASN A 47 -1.27 -13.39 16.56
CA ASN A 47 -0.73 -13.14 15.23
C ASN A 47 -1.63 -12.22 14.40
N ALA A 48 -1.05 -11.60 13.39
CA ALA A 48 -1.76 -10.99 12.27
C ALA A 48 -1.62 -11.86 11.02
N LYS A 49 -2.56 -11.74 10.08
CA LYS A 49 -2.60 -12.54 8.85
C LYS A 49 -2.52 -11.65 7.62
N LEU A 50 -1.78 -12.08 6.62
CA LEU A 50 -1.77 -11.46 5.30
C LEU A 50 -1.91 -12.53 4.21
N ALA A 51 -2.98 -12.43 3.43
CA ALA A 51 -3.15 -13.28 2.24
C ALA A 51 -2.39 -12.69 1.04
N ILE A 52 -1.67 -13.56 0.34
CA ILE A 52 -0.95 -13.27 -0.90
C ILE A 52 -1.56 -14.16 -1.97
N LYS A 53 -2.04 -13.55 -3.06
CA LYS A 53 -2.63 -14.25 -4.19
C LYS A 53 -1.74 -14.10 -5.42
N ASN A 54 -1.43 -15.20 -6.07
CA ASN A 54 -0.83 -15.22 -7.39
C ASN A 54 -1.92 -15.55 -8.42
N SER A 55 -2.33 -14.55 -9.20
CA SER A 55 -3.26 -14.73 -10.32
C SER A 55 -2.53 -14.75 -11.66
N SER A 56 -1.25 -15.14 -11.66
CA SER A 56 -0.42 -15.23 -12.85
C SER A 56 -0.12 -16.70 -13.19
N PRO A 57 0.20 -17.00 -14.46
CA PRO A 57 0.60 -18.34 -14.86
C PRO A 57 2.01 -18.73 -14.38
N GLN A 58 2.75 -17.81 -13.75
CA GLN A 58 4.12 -18.02 -13.29
C GLN A 58 4.17 -18.46 -11.83
N VAL A 59 5.13 -19.32 -11.49
CA VAL A 59 5.42 -19.71 -10.10
C VAL A 59 6.40 -18.69 -9.50
N TYR A 60 6.18 -18.32 -8.24
CA TYR A 60 7.09 -17.44 -7.51
C TYR A 60 7.66 -18.13 -6.27
N LEU A 61 8.91 -17.84 -5.96
CA LEU A 61 9.44 -17.99 -4.61
C LEU A 61 9.21 -16.67 -3.87
N ILE A 62 8.43 -16.72 -2.80
CA ILE A 62 8.15 -15.56 -1.95
C ILE A 62 9.08 -15.63 -0.74
N LYS A 63 9.84 -14.56 -0.50
CA LYS A 63 10.56 -14.32 0.75
C LYS A 63 9.86 -13.22 1.53
N ALA A 64 9.58 -13.46 2.81
CA ALA A 64 8.90 -12.54 3.70
C ALA A 64 9.77 -12.22 4.92
N ASP A 65 10.02 -10.93 5.13
CA ASP A 65 10.79 -10.40 6.26
C ASP A 65 10.04 -9.22 6.88
N VAL A 66 10.26 -8.96 8.18
CA VAL A 66 9.86 -7.70 8.82
C VAL A 66 11.10 -6.82 8.99
N ILE A 67 10.96 -5.54 8.62
CA ILE A 67 12.03 -4.54 8.66
C ILE A 67 11.56 -3.27 9.38
N ASN A 68 12.49 -2.47 9.87
CA ASN A 68 12.19 -1.25 10.63
C ASN A 68 11.82 -0.05 9.74
N THR A 69 12.48 0.09 8.58
CA THR A 69 12.20 1.17 7.61
C THR A 69 11.93 0.57 6.23
N PRO A 70 11.34 1.33 5.28
CA PRO A 70 11.15 0.83 3.91
C PRO A 70 12.45 0.39 3.22
N GLU A 71 13.56 1.05 3.57
CA GLU A 71 14.90 0.80 3.04
C GLU A 71 15.56 -0.42 3.68
N GLY A 72 15.23 -0.75 4.94
CA GLY A 72 15.76 -1.91 5.64
C GLY A 72 15.92 -1.70 7.15
N ASN A 73 16.98 -2.29 7.71
CA ASN A 73 17.26 -2.30 9.16
C ASN A 73 18.55 -1.55 9.53
N ALA A 74 19.07 -0.70 8.65
CA ALA A 74 20.40 -0.11 8.82
C ALA A 74 20.54 0.60 10.18
N HIS A 75 21.52 0.17 10.97
CA HIS A 75 21.85 0.69 12.31
C HIS A 75 20.75 0.55 13.38
N GLN A 76 19.78 -0.35 13.19
CA GLN A 76 18.70 -0.60 14.15
C GLN A 76 18.66 -2.09 14.55
N PRO A 77 18.29 -2.41 15.81
CA PRO A 77 18.00 -3.79 16.20
C PRO A 77 16.94 -4.42 15.30
N ALA A 78 16.96 -5.73 15.13
CA ALA A 78 15.93 -6.42 14.36
C ALA A 78 14.53 -6.15 14.94
N PRO A 79 13.50 -5.92 14.11
CA PRO A 79 12.13 -5.77 14.57
C PRO A 79 11.69 -6.96 15.45
N PRO A 80 10.85 -6.75 16.47
CA PRO A 80 10.38 -7.81 17.35
C PRO A 80 9.26 -8.67 16.70
N PHE A 81 9.33 -8.91 15.39
CA PHE A 81 8.34 -9.62 14.60
C PHE A 81 9.00 -10.58 13.62
N ILE A 82 8.29 -11.67 13.33
CA ILE A 82 8.68 -12.68 12.35
C ILE A 82 7.49 -12.90 11.41
N ALA A 83 7.76 -12.98 10.11
CA ALA A 83 6.80 -13.44 9.11
C ALA A 83 7.01 -14.95 8.88
N THR A 84 5.95 -15.75 8.98
CA THR A 84 6.01 -17.20 8.80
C THR A 84 4.95 -17.70 7.81
N PRO A 85 5.32 -18.57 6.86
CA PRO A 85 6.69 -19.03 6.59
C PRO A 85 7.58 -17.89 6.02
N PRO A 86 8.87 -17.81 6.40
CA PRO A 86 9.77 -16.74 5.95
C PRO A 86 10.13 -16.87 4.46
N MET A 87 9.97 -18.06 3.91
CA MET A 87 10.13 -18.32 2.48
C MET A 87 9.22 -19.47 2.06
N PHE A 88 8.52 -19.31 0.94
CA PHE A 88 7.65 -20.35 0.42
C PHE A 88 7.44 -20.23 -1.09
N ARG A 89 7.16 -21.36 -1.74
CA ARG A 89 6.79 -21.42 -3.14
C ARG A 89 5.30 -21.12 -3.29
N LEU A 90 4.95 -20.21 -4.18
CA LEU A 90 3.58 -19.82 -4.50
C LEU A 90 3.28 -20.24 -5.95
N GLU A 91 2.37 -21.20 -6.10
CA GLU A 91 2.00 -21.78 -7.39
C GLU A 91 1.17 -20.79 -8.23
N LYS A 92 1.04 -21.11 -9.52
CA LYS A 92 0.12 -20.39 -10.43
C LYS A 92 -1.32 -20.45 -9.92
N GLU A 93 -2.08 -19.36 -10.13
CA GLU A 93 -3.50 -19.26 -9.74
C GLU A 93 -3.79 -19.72 -8.29
N SER A 94 -2.86 -19.47 -7.37
CA SER A 94 -2.94 -19.93 -5.98
C SER A 94 -2.89 -18.78 -4.99
N GLN A 95 -3.18 -19.09 -3.73
CA GLN A 95 -3.01 -18.14 -2.63
C GLN A 95 -2.35 -18.83 -1.44
N ASN A 96 -1.60 -18.05 -0.67
CA ASN A 96 -1.07 -18.48 0.62
C ASN A 96 -1.30 -17.38 1.67
N THR A 97 -1.33 -17.78 2.94
CA THR A 97 -1.46 -16.84 4.07
C THR A 97 -0.15 -16.80 4.85
N LEU A 98 0.41 -15.61 4.98
CA LEU A 98 1.49 -15.31 5.91
C LEU A 98 0.92 -15.00 7.29
N LEU A 99 1.58 -15.52 8.32
CA LEU A 99 1.34 -15.13 9.70
C LEU A 99 2.47 -14.20 10.15
N ILE A 100 2.10 -13.08 10.75
CA ILE A 100 3.04 -12.17 11.41
C ILE A 100 2.91 -12.44 12.91
N VAL A 101 4.01 -12.81 13.55
CA VAL A 101 4.04 -13.18 14.97
C VAL A 101 5.05 -12.30 15.68
N ARG A 102 4.73 -11.83 16.89
CA ARG A 102 5.67 -11.10 17.73
C ARG A 102 6.61 -12.12 18.42
N ASN A 103 7.92 -11.90 18.33
CA ASN A 103 8.92 -12.78 18.95
C ASN A 103 9.37 -12.29 20.34
N GLY A 104 8.93 -11.09 20.76
CA GLY A 104 9.17 -10.54 22.09
C GLY A 104 10.60 -10.10 22.36
N THR A 105 11.47 -9.98 21.35
CA THR A 105 12.88 -9.58 21.53
C THR A 105 13.07 -8.13 21.98
N SER A 106 12.04 -7.30 21.85
CA SER A 106 12.00 -5.92 22.35
C SER A 106 10.64 -5.60 22.94
N GLU A 107 10.65 -4.79 23.99
CA GLU A 107 9.47 -4.08 24.45
C GLU A 107 9.07 -3.02 23.42
N LEU A 108 7.76 -2.76 23.36
CA LEU A 108 7.15 -1.75 22.50
C LEU A 108 6.29 -0.84 23.37
N PRO A 109 6.13 0.45 23.01
CA PRO A 109 5.22 1.35 23.68
C PRO A 109 3.83 0.74 23.88
N VAL A 110 3.27 0.94 25.08
CA VAL A 110 1.93 0.48 25.45
C VAL A 110 0.88 1.58 25.34
N ASP A 111 1.32 2.83 25.24
CA ASP A 111 0.51 4.05 25.18
C ASP A 111 0.25 4.53 23.75
N ARG A 112 0.94 3.98 22.75
CA ARG A 112 0.86 4.38 21.34
C ARG A 112 1.21 3.26 20.37
N GLU A 113 0.74 3.40 19.13
CA GLU A 113 1.15 2.52 18.04
C GLU A 113 2.64 2.61 17.75
N SER A 114 3.20 1.53 17.20
CA SER A 114 4.54 1.49 16.59
C SER A 114 4.42 1.07 15.13
N VAL A 115 5.29 1.57 14.26
CA VAL A 115 5.30 1.21 12.83
C VAL A 115 6.57 0.43 12.47
N PHE A 116 6.36 -0.64 11.72
CA PHE A 116 7.36 -1.47 11.06
C PHE A 116 6.91 -1.68 9.61
N TYR A 117 7.64 -2.48 8.85
CA TYR A 117 7.28 -2.78 7.47
C TYR A 117 7.43 -4.27 7.17
N LEU A 118 6.47 -4.83 6.45
CA LEU A 118 6.54 -6.17 5.90
C LEU A 118 7.13 -6.09 4.49
N SER A 119 8.25 -6.76 4.27
CA SER A 119 8.93 -6.85 2.98
C SER A 119 8.70 -8.21 2.34
N LEU A 120 8.13 -8.21 1.15
CA LEU A 120 7.80 -9.39 0.37
C LEU A 120 8.55 -9.33 -0.95
N LEU A 121 9.59 -10.17 -1.10
CA LEU A 121 10.33 -10.32 -2.35
C LEU A 121 9.77 -11.54 -3.10
N ALA A 122 9.21 -11.28 -4.29
CA ALA A 122 8.75 -12.31 -5.20
C ALA A 122 9.80 -12.55 -6.28
N ILE A 123 10.35 -13.76 -6.31
CA ILE A 123 11.37 -14.18 -7.26
C ILE A 123 10.69 -15.12 -8.27
N PRO A 124 10.59 -14.75 -9.55
CA PRO A 124 9.98 -15.61 -10.55
C PRO A 124 10.82 -16.88 -10.75
N ALA A 125 10.16 -18.03 -10.87
CA ALA A 125 10.81 -19.26 -11.28
C ALA A 125 11.37 -19.10 -12.70
N THR A 126 12.62 -19.50 -12.90
CA THR A 126 13.26 -19.54 -14.21
C THR A 126 12.99 -20.90 -14.86
N THR A 127 12.56 -20.90 -16.11
CA THR A 127 12.56 -22.11 -16.93
C THR A 127 13.96 -22.30 -17.49
N LYS A 128 14.55 -23.49 -17.28
CA LYS A 128 15.73 -23.89 -18.04
C LYS A 128 15.33 -23.87 -19.51
N VAL A 129 15.98 -23.02 -20.31
CA VAL A 129 15.90 -23.14 -21.76
C VAL A 129 16.57 -24.48 -22.07
N ASN A 130 15.82 -25.43 -22.62
CA ASN A 130 16.41 -26.63 -23.23
C ASN A 130 17.13 -26.17 -24.51
N ALA A 131 18.25 -25.47 -24.35
CA ALA A 131 19.15 -25.18 -25.44
C ALA A 131 19.84 -26.50 -25.82
N PRO A 132 19.94 -26.85 -27.11
CA PRO A 132 20.79 -27.95 -27.54
C PRO A 132 22.20 -27.74 -26.99
N GLU A 133 22.86 -28.81 -26.53
CA GLU A 133 24.27 -28.74 -26.10
C GLU A 133 25.10 -28.11 -27.23
N GLY A 134 25.55 -26.87 -27.03
CA GLY A 134 26.39 -26.15 -28.00
C GLY A 134 26.01 -24.69 -28.27
N ASP A 135 24.80 -24.24 -27.95
CA ASP A 135 24.38 -22.84 -28.19
C ASP A 135 24.08 -22.11 -26.88
N MET A 136 25.14 -21.60 -26.24
CA MET A 136 25.04 -20.76 -25.05
C MET A 136 24.76 -19.29 -25.43
N THR A 137 23.64 -19.00 -26.11
CA THR A 137 23.28 -17.62 -26.47
C THR A 137 21.87 -17.21 -26.03
N SER A 138 21.26 -17.91 -25.07
CA SER A 138 20.03 -17.42 -24.43
C SER A 138 20.35 -16.61 -23.16
N ALA A 139 20.42 -15.28 -23.30
CA ALA A 139 20.44 -14.38 -22.16
C ALA A 139 19.04 -14.35 -21.52
N GLN A 140 18.87 -14.99 -20.36
CA GLN A 140 17.64 -14.95 -19.58
C GLN A 140 17.77 -13.90 -18.47
N VAL A 141 16.92 -12.88 -18.48
CA VAL A 141 16.83 -11.87 -17.42
C VAL A 141 15.66 -12.24 -16.51
N SER A 142 15.92 -12.35 -15.21
CA SER A 142 14.89 -12.58 -14.19
C SER A 142 14.85 -11.37 -13.26
N VAL A 143 13.67 -10.77 -13.08
CA VAL A 143 13.46 -9.58 -12.25
C VAL A 143 12.56 -9.96 -11.07
N GLY A 144 13.09 -9.82 -9.86
CA GLY A 144 12.31 -9.98 -8.63
C GLY A 144 11.56 -8.69 -8.27
N ILE A 145 10.34 -8.82 -7.75
CA ILE A 145 9.53 -7.68 -7.31
C ILE A 145 9.50 -7.65 -5.78
N ARG A 146 9.95 -6.55 -5.19
CA ARG A 146 9.92 -6.33 -3.74
C ARG A 146 8.76 -5.38 -3.38
N ASN A 147 7.74 -5.90 -2.71
CA ASN A 147 6.67 -5.12 -2.11
C ASN A 147 6.99 -4.82 -0.65
N VAL A 148 6.83 -3.57 -0.23
CA VAL A 148 7.03 -3.16 1.17
C VAL A 148 5.77 -2.45 1.64
N ILE A 149 5.09 -3.03 2.63
CA ILE A 149 3.85 -2.48 3.21
C ILE A 149 4.01 -2.20 4.69
N LYS A 150 3.21 -1.27 5.22
CA LYS A 150 3.25 -0.91 6.65
C LYS A 150 2.73 -2.06 7.51
N LEU A 151 3.40 -2.29 8.64
CA LEU A 151 2.99 -3.17 9.73
C LEU A 151 2.85 -2.31 10.98
N PHE A 152 1.62 -2.06 11.42
CA PHE A 152 1.35 -1.32 12.65
C PHE A 152 1.23 -2.29 13.81
N TYR A 153 1.95 -2.05 14.90
CA TYR A 153 1.70 -2.68 16.18
C TYR A 153 0.75 -1.79 16.98
N ARG A 154 -0.41 -2.33 17.33
CA ARG A 154 -1.43 -1.64 18.13
C ARG A 154 -1.49 -2.25 19.53
N PRO A 155 -1.04 -1.54 20.58
CA PRO A 155 -1.14 -2.04 21.94
C PRO A 155 -2.60 -2.12 22.41
N LYS A 156 -2.83 -2.92 23.46
CA LYS A 156 -4.15 -3.00 24.10
C LYS A 156 -4.43 -1.74 24.90
N GLY A 157 -5.70 -1.36 25.00
CA GLY A 157 -6.15 -0.33 25.95
C GLY A 157 -5.88 1.10 25.50
N LEU A 158 -5.69 1.35 24.20
CA LEU A 158 -5.70 2.72 23.69
C LEU A 158 -7.05 3.40 23.99
N PRO A 159 -7.05 4.70 24.31
CA PRO A 159 -8.21 5.43 24.85
C PRO A 159 -9.37 5.61 23.85
N MET A 160 -9.18 5.30 22.58
CA MET A 160 -10.16 5.48 21.51
C MET A 160 -9.89 4.51 20.35
N ASN A 161 -10.83 4.39 19.41
CA ASN A 161 -10.59 3.67 18.15
C ASN A 161 -9.93 4.58 17.09
N ILE A 162 -9.45 3.97 16.00
CA ILE A 162 -8.74 4.70 14.94
C ILE A 162 -9.66 5.70 14.20
N GLU A 163 -10.96 5.42 14.08
CA GLU A 163 -11.92 6.32 13.46
C GLU A 163 -12.05 7.62 14.25
N THR A 164 -12.21 7.52 15.57
CA THR A 164 -12.26 8.68 16.48
C THR A 164 -10.91 9.38 16.53
N ALA A 165 -9.80 8.64 16.47
CA ALA A 165 -8.47 9.25 16.41
C ALA A 165 -8.30 10.07 15.13
N SER A 166 -8.75 9.54 13.99
CA SER A 166 -8.64 10.18 12.67
C SER A 166 -9.42 11.49 12.58
N SER A 167 -10.53 11.63 13.32
CA SER A 167 -11.32 12.86 13.38
C SER A 167 -10.72 13.94 14.28
N LYS A 168 -9.67 13.64 15.07
CA LYS A 168 -9.07 14.56 16.06
C LYS A 168 -7.82 15.28 15.57
N LEU A 169 -7.46 15.13 14.29
CA LEU A 169 -6.39 15.95 13.72
C LEU A 169 -6.72 17.43 13.87
N THR A 170 -5.73 18.23 14.26
CA THR A 170 -5.85 19.69 14.33
C THR A 170 -4.95 20.33 13.29
N PHE A 171 -5.35 21.52 12.85
CA PHE A 171 -4.75 22.18 11.70
C PHE A 171 -4.41 23.62 12.07
N HIS A 172 -3.18 23.99 11.78
CA HIS A 172 -2.66 25.32 12.01
C HIS A 172 -2.03 25.84 10.73
N TYR A 173 -2.28 27.10 10.39
CA TYR A 173 -1.71 27.72 9.20
C TYR A 173 -0.81 28.89 9.60
N GLN A 174 0.43 28.87 9.12
CA GLN A 174 1.38 29.96 9.31
C GLN A 174 2.44 29.94 8.20
N ASN A 175 2.89 31.12 7.76
CA ASN A 175 4.02 31.27 6.84
C ASN A 175 3.93 30.42 5.56
N GLN A 176 2.76 30.38 4.91
CA GLN A 176 2.53 29.58 3.68
C GLN A 176 2.72 28.08 3.89
N GLN A 177 2.42 27.61 5.09
CA GLN A 177 2.46 26.21 5.47
C GLN A 177 1.25 25.87 6.33
N ILE A 178 0.78 24.64 6.17
CA ILE A 178 -0.20 24.03 7.06
C ILE A 178 0.48 22.96 7.91
N THR A 179 0.42 23.12 9.22
CA THR A 179 0.84 22.13 10.21
C THR A 179 -0.35 21.31 10.64
N VAL A 180 -0.27 20.01 10.42
CA VAL A 180 -1.24 19.01 10.87
C VAL A 180 -0.71 18.39 12.15
N SER A 181 -1.45 18.50 13.25
CA SER A 181 -1.07 17.89 14.53
C SER A 181 -1.94 16.66 14.79
N ASN A 182 -1.28 15.57 15.19
CA ASN A 182 -1.91 14.34 15.61
C ASN A 182 -1.80 14.20 17.13
N PRO A 183 -2.82 14.60 17.90
CA PRO A 183 -2.81 14.48 19.36
C PRO A 183 -3.13 13.06 19.85
N THR A 184 -3.16 12.06 18.96
CA THR A 184 -3.70 10.72 19.24
C THR A 184 -2.61 9.66 19.27
N PRO A 185 -2.87 8.49 19.87
CA PRO A 185 -1.89 7.40 19.96
C PRO A 185 -1.76 6.56 18.67
N TYR A 186 -2.34 6.99 17.55
CA TYR A 186 -2.39 6.25 16.29
C TYR A 186 -1.52 6.88 15.21
N TYR A 187 -0.97 6.09 14.30
CA TYR A 187 -0.44 6.62 13.04
C TYR A 187 -1.59 6.94 12.09
N ILE A 188 -1.68 8.19 11.64
CA ILE A 188 -2.73 8.63 10.72
C ILE A 188 -2.11 8.91 9.36
N THR A 189 -2.56 8.20 8.31
CA THR A 189 -2.09 8.43 6.93
C THR A 189 -3.14 9.22 6.16
N LEU A 190 -2.83 10.47 5.81
CA LEU A 190 -3.67 11.31 4.97
C LEU A 190 -3.77 10.73 3.55
N ALA A 191 -4.99 10.40 3.13
CA ALA A 191 -5.30 10.07 1.74
C ALA A 191 -5.47 11.35 0.91
N GLN A 192 -6.13 12.33 1.50
CA GLN A 192 -6.40 13.65 0.92
C GLN A 192 -6.42 14.69 2.02
N LEU A 193 -5.99 15.90 1.67
CA LEU A 193 -6.09 17.09 2.49
C LEU A 193 -6.45 18.26 1.57
N SER A 194 -7.45 19.04 1.92
CA SER A 194 -7.80 20.27 1.23
C SER A 194 -8.23 21.33 2.23
N VAL A 195 -8.02 22.59 1.85
CA VAL A 195 -8.39 23.76 2.63
C VAL A 195 -9.18 24.70 1.73
N ASP A 196 -10.41 25.02 2.12
CA ASP A 196 -11.38 25.75 1.29
C ASP A 196 -11.35 25.26 -0.18
N GLN A 197 -11.43 23.94 -0.36
CA GLN A 197 -11.39 23.21 -1.65
C GLN A 197 -10.06 23.22 -2.41
N HIS A 198 -9.01 23.87 -1.90
CA HIS A 198 -7.67 23.82 -2.49
C HIS A 198 -6.92 22.59 -1.98
N PRO A 199 -6.52 21.65 -2.86
CA PRO A 199 -5.76 20.47 -2.44
C PRO A 199 -4.39 20.84 -1.89
N VAL A 200 -3.97 20.16 -0.84
CA VAL A 200 -2.62 20.24 -0.27
C VAL A 200 -1.85 18.97 -0.65
N ASP A 201 -0.64 19.12 -1.20
CA ASP A 201 0.18 17.97 -1.55
C ASP A 201 0.86 17.35 -0.32
N VAL A 202 0.22 16.32 0.22
CA VAL A 202 0.74 15.56 1.37
C VAL A 202 1.88 14.61 1.02
N ARG A 203 2.18 14.41 -0.27
CA ARG A 203 3.21 13.44 -0.69
C ARG A 203 4.62 14.00 -0.58
N GLU A 204 4.80 15.31 -0.77
CA GLU A 204 6.11 15.98 -0.73
C GLU A 204 6.86 15.70 0.59
N ARG A 205 6.13 15.70 1.71
CA ARG A 205 6.70 15.50 3.05
C ARG A 205 6.30 14.16 3.70
N GLY A 206 5.56 13.33 2.97
CA GLY A 206 5.02 12.08 3.47
C GLY A 206 3.64 12.25 4.12
N PRO A 207 2.65 11.42 3.77
CA PRO A 207 1.28 11.57 4.24
C PRO A 207 1.01 10.98 5.63
N MET A 208 1.97 10.28 6.23
CA MET A 208 1.77 9.56 7.50
C MET A 208 2.29 10.37 8.68
N ILE A 209 1.38 10.68 9.61
CA ILE A 209 1.66 11.47 10.81
C ILE A 209 1.76 10.50 11.99
N ALA A 210 2.87 10.57 12.71
CA ALA A 210 3.13 9.71 13.87
C ALA A 210 2.23 10.06 15.07
N PRO A 211 2.04 9.13 16.03
CA PRO A 211 1.37 9.42 17.29
C PRO A 211 2.01 10.60 18.02
N PHE A 212 1.18 11.51 18.55
CA PHE A 212 1.62 12.67 19.33
C PHE A 212 2.68 13.53 18.61
N SER A 213 2.54 13.69 17.30
CA SER A 213 3.49 14.40 16.45
C SER A 213 2.76 15.38 15.53
N THR A 214 3.52 16.28 14.93
CA THR A 214 3.06 17.18 13.88
C THR A 214 3.73 16.86 12.55
N GLN A 215 3.11 17.29 11.46
CA GLN A 215 3.66 17.23 10.11
C GLN A 215 3.25 18.50 9.36
N THR A 216 4.20 19.11 8.65
CA THR A 216 3.96 20.39 7.95
C THR A 216 4.04 20.20 6.45
N TYR A 217 3.09 20.81 5.72
CA TYR A 217 3.00 20.77 4.27
C TYR A 217 3.02 22.20 3.70
N PRO A 218 3.74 22.46 2.59
CA PRO A 218 3.67 23.74 1.89
C PRO A 218 2.24 24.02 1.39
N MET A 219 1.77 25.24 1.61
CA MET A 219 0.45 25.66 1.18
C MET A 219 0.37 27.17 0.97
N THR A 220 0.15 27.60 -0.27
CA THR A 220 0.07 29.02 -0.63
C THR A 220 -1.31 29.63 -0.41
N ALA A 221 -2.39 28.85 -0.54
CA ALA A 221 -3.74 29.35 -0.27
C ALA A 221 -3.99 29.50 1.24
N HIS A 222 -4.71 30.54 1.61
CA HIS A 222 -5.26 30.69 2.95
C HIS A 222 -6.69 30.17 2.98
N GLY A 223 -7.11 29.60 4.10
CA GLY A 223 -8.49 29.23 4.28
C GLY A 223 -8.85 29.03 5.74
N THR A 224 -10.13 28.76 5.97
CA THR A 224 -10.69 28.59 7.32
C THR A 224 -11.23 27.19 7.55
N HIS A 225 -11.68 26.51 6.49
CA HIS A 225 -12.19 25.15 6.58
C HIS A 225 -11.19 24.16 6.00
N VAL A 226 -11.03 23.04 6.68
CA VAL A 226 -10.19 21.94 6.24
C VAL A 226 -11.03 20.68 6.09
N GLU A 227 -10.83 19.97 4.99
CA GLU A 227 -11.38 18.64 4.75
C GLU A 227 -10.22 17.66 4.58
N TRP A 228 -10.30 16.51 5.24
CA TRP A 228 -9.32 15.45 5.08
C TRP A 228 -9.98 14.08 5.01
N ARG A 229 -9.31 13.17 4.32
CA ARG A 229 -9.63 11.74 4.30
C ARG A 229 -8.37 10.99 4.69
N VAL A 230 -8.52 9.88 5.40
CA VAL A 230 -7.40 9.04 5.82
C VAL A 230 -7.48 7.68 5.14
N ILE A 231 -6.36 6.97 5.08
CA ILE A 231 -6.37 5.57 4.69
C ILE A 231 -6.68 4.73 5.93
N THR A 232 -7.73 3.92 5.88
CA THR A 232 -8.20 3.04 6.96
C THR A 232 -7.26 1.86 7.19
N ASP A 233 -7.49 1.07 8.25
CA ASP A 233 -6.77 -0.18 8.52
C ASP A 233 -6.91 -1.20 7.38
N TYR A 234 -8.00 -1.17 6.63
CA TYR A 234 -8.25 -2.06 5.49
C TYR A 234 -7.59 -1.58 4.19
N GLY A 235 -7.04 -0.36 4.18
CA GLY A 235 -6.38 0.22 3.02
C GLY A 235 -7.30 1.08 2.14
N ASP A 236 -8.57 1.20 2.48
CA ASP A 236 -9.54 2.06 1.80
C ASP A 236 -9.41 3.53 2.24
N MET A 237 -9.99 4.43 1.46
CA MET A 237 -10.16 5.82 1.86
C MET A 237 -11.37 5.97 2.78
N SER A 238 -11.21 6.68 3.90
CA SER A 238 -12.31 7.00 4.81
C SER A 238 -13.34 7.93 4.19
N THR A 239 -14.47 8.09 4.88
CA THR A 239 -15.33 9.26 4.70
C THR A 239 -14.55 10.55 4.99
N ALA A 240 -15.05 11.68 4.47
CA ALA A 240 -14.46 12.98 4.77
C ALA A 240 -14.66 13.36 6.23
N TYR A 241 -13.60 13.88 6.83
CA TYR A 241 -13.63 14.63 8.08
C TYR A 241 -13.53 16.12 7.76
N GLN A 242 -14.10 16.95 8.62
CA GLN A 242 -14.09 18.40 8.46
C GLN A 242 -13.72 19.08 9.77
N GLY A 243 -13.08 20.24 9.66
CA GLY A 243 -12.63 21.03 10.80
C GLY A 243 -12.31 22.45 10.39
N SER A 244 -11.85 23.23 11.35
CA SER A 244 -11.41 24.61 11.15
C SER A 244 -9.91 24.74 11.36
N ILE A 245 -9.29 25.67 10.63
CA ILE A 245 -7.89 26.05 10.86
C ILE A 245 -7.82 27.00 12.05
N GLN A 246 -6.95 26.68 13.01
CA GLN A 246 -6.64 27.56 14.12
C GLN A 246 -5.66 28.64 13.65
N SER A 247 -6.03 29.92 13.82
CA SER A 247 -5.19 31.07 13.51
C SER A 247 -4.43 31.54 14.76
N GLY A 248 -3.10 31.64 14.68
CA GLY A 248 -2.24 32.20 15.74
C GLY A 248 -1.28 31.18 16.37
N ALA A 249 -0.09 31.59 16.81
CA ALA A 249 1.04 30.72 17.17
C ALA A 249 0.67 29.43 17.94
N ILE A 250 1.22 28.29 17.49
CA ILE A 250 1.13 27.02 18.21
C ILE A 250 1.68 27.26 19.61
N ARG A 251 0.81 27.21 20.63
CA ARG A 251 1.26 27.15 22.01
C ARG A 251 1.80 25.74 22.22
N ASP A 252 3.12 25.62 22.33
CA ASP A 252 3.75 24.43 22.87
C ASP A 252 3.26 24.25 24.31
N GLU A 253 2.14 23.57 24.50
CA GLU A 253 1.80 23.01 25.81
C GLU A 253 2.64 21.75 25.99
N GLN A 254 3.86 21.94 26.50
CA GLN A 254 4.60 20.90 27.21
C GLN A 254 3.76 20.39 28.39
N PRO A 255 3.82 19.08 28.63
CA PRO A 255 4.62 18.60 29.75
C PRO A 255 5.76 17.69 29.31
#